data_AF-A0A7J8PBE1-F1
#
_entry.id   AF-A0A7J8PBE1-F1
#
_cell.length_a   1.000
_cell.length_b   1.000
_cell.length_c   1.000
_cell.angle_alpha   90.00
_cell.angle_beta   90.00
_cell.angle_gamma   90.00
#
_symmetry.space_group_name_H-M   'P 1'
#
loop_
_entity.id
_entity.type
_entity.pdbx_description
1 polymer ?
#
loop_
_entity_poly.entity_id
_entity_poly.type
_entity_poly.pdbx_seq_one_letter_code
_entity_poly.pdbx_strand_id
1 'polypeptide(L)' 'MVEEEDINLLNGDVLTEVVDGLPLIQFLERVHALIHKSMNKTIVIKLL' A
#
# COMPACT_ATOMS: atom_id res chain seq x y z
N MET A 1 10.47 20.19 -6.13
CA MET A 1 9.83 19.57 -4.96
C MET A 1 9.15 18.33 -5.50
N VAL A 2 9.64 17.14 -5.16
CA VAL A 2 8.94 15.90 -5.54
C VAL A 2 7.76 15.82 -4.60
N GLU A 3 6.56 16.11 -5.09
CA GLU A 3 5.34 15.83 -4.34
C GLU A 3 5.26 14.31 -4.19
N GLU A 4 5.42 13.80 -2.97
CA GLU A 4 5.04 12.43 -2.66
C GLU A 4 3.54 12.33 -2.96
N GLU A 5 3.17 11.56 -3.98
CA GLU A 5 1.77 11.24 -4.23
C GLU A 5 1.28 10.41 -3.05
N ASP A 6 0.67 11.07 -2.07
CA ASP A 6 0.04 10.41 -0.94
C ASP A 6 -0.94 9.36 -1.45
N ILE A 7 -0.75 8.12 -1.00
CA ILE A 7 -1.63 7.01 -1.35
C ILE A 7 -2.95 7.23 -0.61
N ASN A 8 -3.94 7.77 -1.31
CA ASN A 8 -5.29 7.97 -0.78
C ASN A 8 -6.02 6.63 -0.60
N LEU A 9 -5.96 6.12 0.63
CA LEU A 9 -6.79 5.02 1.10
C LEU A 9 -8.21 5.52 1.36
N LEU A 10 -9.18 4.73 0.92
CA LEU A 10 -10.60 4.95 1.11
C LEU A 10 -11.14 4.02 2.20
N ASN A 11 -12.27 4.39 2.77
CA ASN A 11 -13.02 3.50 3.68
C ASN A 11 -13.36 2.20 2.95
N GLY A 12 -12.91 1.07 3.51
CA GLY A 12 -13.11 -0.26 2.94
C GLY A 12 -11.89 -0.83 2.21
N ASP A 13 -10.84 -0.05 1.94
CA ASP A 13 -9.59 -0.58 1.37
C ASP A 13 -8.79 -1.46 2.34
N VAL A 14 -9.04 -1.27 3.63
CA VAL A 14 -8.42 -2.01 4.72
C VAL A 14 -9.53 -2.68 5.51
N LEU A 15 -9.45 -4.00 5.60
CA LEU A 15 -10.27 -4.79 6.50
C LEU A 15 -9.44 -5.16 7.72
N THR A 16 -9.92 -4.78 8.89
CA THR A 16 -9.30 -5.13 10.16
C THR A 16 -10.25 -6.03 10.91
N GLU A 17 -9.81 -7.24 11.22
CA GLU A 17 -10.54 -8.20 12.04
C GLU A 17 -9.63 -8.75 13.15
N VAL A 18 -10.21 -9.37 14.18
CA VAL A 18 -9.47 -10.03 15.25
C VAL A 18 -9.75 -11.52 15.16
N VAL A 19 -8.71 -12.31 14.89
CA VAL A 19 -8.78 -13.77 14.78
C VAL A 19 -7.87 -14.36 15.86
N ASP A 20 -8.43 -15.18 16.75
CA ASP A 20 -7.72 -15.78 17.89
C ASP A 20 -6.97 -14.77 18.78
N GLY A 21 -7.53 -13.56 18.92
CA GLY A 21 -6.94 -12.47 19.70
C GLY A 21 -5.82 -11.72 18.97
N LEU A 22 -5.49 -12.09 17.73
CA LEU A 22 -4.51 -11.41 16.89
C LEU A 22 -5.21 -10.51 15.86
N PRO A 23 -4.73 -9.27 15.66
CA PRO A 23 -5.25 -8.40 14.61
C PRO A 23 -4.82 -8.94 13.25
N LEU A 24 -5.81 -9.24 12.40
CA LEU A 24 -5.61 -9.50 11.00
C LEU A 24 -5.95 -8.24 10.20
N ILE A 25 -5.01 -7.82 9.36
CA ILE A 25 -5.16 -6.67 8.46
C ILE A 25 -5.10 -7.22 7.05
N GLN A 26 -6.16 -7.03 6.29
CA GLN A 26 -6.23 -7.38 4.87
C GLN A 26 -6.40 -6.12 4.05
N PHE A 27 -5.54 -5.96 3.04
CA PHE A 27 -5.64 -4.89 2.06
C PHE A 27 -6.36 -5.39 0.81
N LEU A 28 -7.28 -4.61 0.28
CA LEU A 28 -7.95 -4.95 -0.98
C LEU A 28 -7.00 -4.80 -2.17
N GLU A 29 -7.29 -5.52 -3.26
CA GLU A 29 -6.48 -5.56 -4.49
C GLU A 29 -6.16 -4.17 -5.07
N ARG A 30 -7.07 -3.20 -4.90
CA ARG A 30 -6.86 -1.80 -5.29
C ARG A 30 -5.63 -1.18 -4.63
N VAL A 31 -5.39 -1.48 -3.35
CA VAL A 31 -4.22 -0.99 -2.60
C VAL A 31 -2.94 -1.57 -3.18
N HIS A 32 -2.94 -2.85 -3.55
CA HIS A 32 -1.81 -3.48 -4.23
C HIS A 32 -1.49 -2.81 -5.57
N ALA A 33 -2.52 -2.46 -6.37
CA ALA A 33 -2.34 -1.74 -7.63
C ALA A 33 -1.77 -0.32 -7.42
N LEU A 34 -2.20 0.38 -6.37
CA LEU A 34 -1.68 1.70 -5.99
C LEU A 34 -0.20 1.61 -5.58
N ILE A 35 0.16 0.61 -4.78
CA ILE A 35 1.56 0.36 -4.38
C ILE A 35 2.42 0.08 -5.62
N HIS A 36 1.96 -0.80 -6.51
CA HIS A 36 2.70 -1.13 -7.73
C HIS A 36 2.90 0.10 -8.64
N LYS A 37 1.85 0.94 -8.79
CA LYS A 37 1.94 2.20 -9.54
C LYS A 37 2.95 3.16 -8.91
N SER A 38 2.97 3.25 -7.58
CA SER A 38 3.93 4.08 -6.84
C SER A 38 5.36 3.56 -6.98
N MET A 39 5.56 2.25 -6.79
CA MET A 39 6.88 1.60 -6.94
C MET A 39 7.44 1.70 -8.35
N ASN A 40 6.61 1.64 -9.40
CA ASN A 40 7.06 1.85 -10.78
C ASN A 40 7.66 3.24 -11.03
N LYS A 41 7.35 4.24 -10.19
CA LYS A 41 7.99 5.55 -10.24
C LYS A 41 9.34 5.57 -9.53
N THR A 42 9.56 4.63 -8.61
CA THR A 42 10.82 4.46 -7.89
C THR A 42 11.77 3.63 -8.74
N ILE A 43 12.67 4.30 -9.47
CA ILE A 43 13.84 3.64 -10.05
C ILE A 43 14.71 3.13 -8.90
N VAL A 44 14.74 1.83 -8.66
CA VAL A 44 15.72 1.20 -7.78
C VAL A 44 17.07 1.26 -8.51
N ILE A 45 17.83 2.33 -8.29
CA ILE A 45 19.23 2.39 -8.72
C ILE A 45 19.99 1.40 -7.83
N LYS A 46 20.19 0.18 -8.34
CA LYS A 46 21.11 -0.79 -7.75
C LYS A 46 22.53 -0.24 -7.94
N LEU A 47 23.04 0.46 -6.93
CA LEU A 47 24.46 0.81 -6.86
C LEU A 47 25.24 -0.48 -6.62
N LEU A 48 25.99 -0.89 -7.64
CA LEU A 48 26.99 -1.97 -7.60
C LEU A 48 28.26 -1.49 -6.90
#